data_AF-A0A141RNY7-F1
#
_entry.id   AF-A0A141RNY7-F1
#
_cell.length_a   1.000
_cell.length_b   1.000
_cell.length_c   1.000
_cell.angle_alpha   90.00
_cell.angle_beta   90.00
_cell.angle_gamma   90.00
#
_symmetry.space_group_name_H-M   'P 1'
#
loop_
_entity.id
_entity.type
_entity.pdbx_description
1 polymer ?
#
loop_
_entity_poly.entity_id
_entity_poly.type
_entity_poly.pdbx_seq_one_letter_code
_entity_poly.pdbx_strand_id
1 'polypeptide(L)'
;MFDDLMDGNARYAESFDLADMPGQAARGVGIVCCMDSRLDPPAIFDLKVGDAKVLRTPGGRLTPDAHIGLIVGSHVLGIDRIVMLAHTKCAMASGDDTSV
;
A
#
# COMPACT_ATOMS: atom_id res chain seq x y z
N MET A 1 -15.57 -19.51 4.49
CA MET A 1 -16.75 -18.62 4.42
C MET A 1 -16.27 -17.24 4.84
N PHE A 2 -16.79 -16.18 4.23
CA PHE A 2 -16.25 -14.81 4.34
C PHE A 2 -17.09 -13.92 5.27
N ASP A 3 -17.97 -14.51 6.08
CA ASP A 3 -19.03 -13.76 6.78
C ASP A 3 -18.47 -12.70 7.73
N ASP A 4 -17.41 -13.02 8.46
CA ASP A 4 -16.73 -12.09 9.36
C ASP A 4 -16.21 -10.83 8.64
N LEU A 5 -15.68 -11.01 7.42
CA LEU A 5 -15.22 -9.91 6.58
C LEU A 5 -16.38 -9.13 5.95
N MET A 6 -17.45 -9.82 5.55
CA MET A 6 -18.66 -9.17 5.02
C MET A 6 -19.35 -8.32 6.08
N ASP A 7 -19.46 -8.83 7.31
CA ASP A 7 -19.99 -8.09 8.46
C ASP A 7 -19.09 -6.89 8.80
N GLY A 8 -17.77 -7.05 8.73
CA GLY A 8 -16.81 -5.96 8.88
C GLY A 8 -16.99 -4.86 7.83
N ASN A 9 -17.13 -5.25 6.57
CA ASN A 9 -17.38 -4.33 5.47
C ASN A 9 -18.71 -3.58 5.62
N ALA A 10 -19.78 -4.27 6.04
CA ALA A 10 -21.09 -3.64 6.28
C ALA A 10 -20.98 -2.52 7.33
N ARG A 11 -20.31 -2.77 8.46
CA ARG A 11 -20.07 -1.75 9.49
C ARG A 11 -19.23 -0.57 8.98
N TYR A 12 -18.20 -0.83 8.17
CA TYR A 12 -17.38 0.24 7.59
C TYR A 12 -18.19 1.13 6.65
N ALA A 13 -19.06 0.53 5.83
CA ALA A 13 -19.88 1.25 4.87
C ALA A 13 -20.90 2.19 5.54
N GLU A 14 -21.42 1.84 6.71
CA GLU A 14 -22.38 2.69 7.47
C GLU A 14 -21.80 4.06 7.84
N SER A 15 -20.50 4.16 8.07
CA SER A 15 -19.81 5.40 8.45
C SER A 15 -18.88 5.95 7.36
N PHE A 16 -18.91 5.39 6.15
CA PHE A 16 -18.02 5.80 5.08
C PHE A 16 -18.41 7.18 4.53
N ASP A 17 -17.50 8.15 4.61
CA ASP A 17 -17.74 9.56 4.24
C ASP A 17 -16.79 10.07 3.15
N LEU A 18 -16.05 9.19 2.48
CA LEU A 18 -15.00 9.55 1.51
C LEU A 18 -15.42 9.35 0.04
N ALA A 19 -16.73 9.34 -0.26
CA ALA A 19 -17.25 9.04 -1.59
C ALA A 19 -16.76 10.02 -2.68
N ASP A 20 -16.63 11.29 -2.32
CA ASP A 20 -16.18 12.36 -3.24
C ASP A 20 -14.65 12.56 -3.24
N MET A 21 -13.91 11.74 -2.48
CA MET A 21 -12.46 11.87 -2.40
C MET A 21 -11.81 11.53 -3.75
N PRO A 22 -10.96 12.42 -4.30
CA PRO A 22 -10.30 12.16 -5.57
C PRO A 22 -9.32 10.98 -5.46
N GLY A 23 -9.26 10.18 -6.51
CA GLY A 23 -8.32 9.06 -6.63
C GLY A 23 -6.86 9.46 -6.90
N GLN A 24 -6.38 10.61 -6.42
CA GLN A 24 -5.00 11.09 -6.60
C GLN A 24 -4.22 11.07 -5.27
N ALA A 25 -2.89 11.04 -5.32
CA ALA A 25 -2.06 11.16 -4.13
C ALA A 25 -2.01 12.63 -3.67
N ALA A 26 -2.84 13.01 -2.70
CA ALA A 26 -2.97 14.42 -2.28
C ALA A 26 -1.65 15.03 -1.76
N ARG A 27 -0.71 14.21 -1.29
CA ARG A 27 0.62 14.63 -0.83
C ARG A 27 1.74 14.29 -1.82
N GLY A 28 1.42 13.78 -3.00
CA GLY A 28 2.40 13.43 -4.02
C GLY A 28 3.26 12.20 -3.73
N VAL A 29 2.85 11.34 -2.78
CA VAL A 29 3.68 10.22 -2.32
C VAL A 29 3.22 8.88 -2.90
N GLY A 30 4.17 8.12 -3.43
CA GLY A 30 4.06 6.69 -3.71
C GLY A 30 4.88 5.88 -2.71
N ILE A 31 4.27 4.93 -2.03
CA ILE A 31 4.94 4.04 -1.07
C ILE A 31 5.05 2.65 -1.69
N VAL A 32 6.26 2.10 -1.78
CA VAL A 32 6.49 0.69 -2.07
C VAL A 32 6.93 0.00 -0.78
N CYS A 33 6.16 -0.97 -0.31
CA CYS A 33 6.39 -1.62 0.98
C CYS A 33 6.06 -3.11 0.97
N CYS A 34 6.40 -3.80 2.06
CA CYS A 34 6.07 -5.22 2.19
C CYS A 34 4.56 -5.46 2.39
N MET A 35 4.08 -6.63 1.98
CA MET A 35 2.74 -7.13 2.30
C MET A 35 2.54 -7.54 3.78
N ASP A 36 3.56 -7.36 4.62
CA ASP A 36 3.56 -7.76 6.03
C ASP A 36 2.37 -7.17 6.81
N SER A 37 1.60 -8.02 7.49
CA SER A 37 0.38 -7.63 8.19
C SER A 37 0.60 -6.68 9.37
N ARG A 38 1.85 -6.47 9.80
CA ARG A 38 2.21 -5.55 10.90
C ARG A 38 2.46 -4.13 10.41
N LEU A 39 2.47 -3.89 9.09
CA LEU A 39 2.67 -2.56 8.53
C LEU A 39 1.32 -1.89 8.25
N ASP A 40 1.19 -0.67 8.79
CA ASP A 40 0.21 0.33 8.37
C ASP A 40 0.97 1.48 7.67
N PRO A 41 1.19 1.39 6.35
CA PRO A 41 2.13 2.28 5.66
C PRO A 41 1.75 3.77 5.72
N PRO A 42 0.49 4.18 5.53
CA PRO A 42 0.10 5.58 5.72
C PRO A 42 0.34 6.07 7.16
N ALA A 43 -0.06 5.29 8.17
CA ALA A 43 0.08 5.71 9.57
C ALA A 43 1.54 5.91 10.02
N ILE A 44 2.48 5.10 9.50
CA ILE A 44 3.92 5.24 9.79
C ILE A 44 4.44 6.64 9.42
N PHE A 45 3.85 7.29 8.41
CA PHE A 45 4.25 8.61 7.93
C PHE A 45 3.25 9.73 8.28
N ASP A 46 2.33 9.48 9.22
CA ASP A 46 1.25 10.41 9.58
C ASP A 46 0.41 10.86 8.36
N LEU A 47 0.13 9.92 7.46
CA LEU A 47 -0.68 10.12 6.26
C LEU A 47 -2.11 9.61 6.48
N LYS A 48 -3.06 10.31 5.88
CA LYS A 48 -4.49 9.97 5.91
C LYS A 48 -4.91 9.23 4.64
N VAL A 49 -6.13 8.68 4.65
CA VAL A 49 -6.74 8.13 3.43
C VAL A 49 -6.75 9.20 2.34
N GLY A 50 -6.25 8.85 1.15
CA GLY A 50 -6.11 9.76 0.00
C GLY A 50 -4.74 10.43 -0.15
N ASP A 51 -3.90 10.47 0.89
CA ASP A 51 -2.63 11.22 0.82
C ASP A 51 -1.58 10.57 -0.09
N ALA A 52 -1.57 9.24 -0.19
CA ALA A 52 -0.54 8.49 -0.90
C ALA A 52 -1.09 7.28 -1.66
N LYS A 53 -0.33 6.81 -2.66
CA LYS A 53 -0.51 5.49 -3.26
C LYS A 53 0.36 4.48 -2.54
N VAL A 54 -0.17 3.30 -2.25
CA VAL A 54 0.55 2.24 -1.55
C VAL A 54 0.58 0.99 -2.42
N LEU A 55 1.79 0.60 -2.81
CA LEU A 55 2.08 -0.62 -3.55
C LEU A 55 2.72 -1.61 -2.58
N ARG A 56 2.07 -2.77 -2.39
CA ARG A 56 2.53 -3.80 -1.45
C ARG A 56 3.00 -5.01 -2.22
N THR A 57 4.25 -5.40 -2.05
CA THR A 57 4.85 -6.58 -2.67
C THR A 57 5.54 -7.45 -1.61
N PRO A 58 5.80 -8.74 -1.86
CA PRO A 58 6.62 -9.53 -0.97
C PRO A 58 7.98 -8.86 -0.74
N GLY A 59 8.28 -8.50 0.51
CA GLY A 59 9.52 -7.88 0.92
C GLY A 59 9.69 -6.40 0.52
N GLY A 60 8.68 -5.76 -0.05
CA GLY A 60 8.79 -4.38 -0.55
C GLY A 60 9.71 -4.26 -1.77
N ARG A 61 9.84 -5.34 -2.55
CA ARG A 61 10.62 -5.35 -3.79
C ARG A 61 9.87 -4.66 -4.92
N LEU A 62 10.60 -3.97 -5.78
CA LEU A 62 10.06 -3.39 -7.00
C LEU A 62 9.85 -4.49 -8.06
N THR A 63 8.68 -5.10 -8.07
CA THR A 63 8.27 -6.05 -9.12
C THR A 63 7.89 -5.30 -10.42
N PRO A 64 7.85 -5.98 -11.58
CA PRO A 64 7.39 -5.36 -12.83
C PRO A 64 6.03 -4.67 -12.70
N ASP A 65 5.07 -5.29 -12.02
CA ASP A 65 3.74 -4.72 -11.80
C ASP A 65 3.78 -3.50 -10.89
N ALA A 66 4.58 -3.53 -9.81
CA ALA A 66 4.77 -2.37 -8.96
C ALA A 66 5.45 -1.22 -9.72
N HIS A 67 6.38 -1.52 -10.62
CA HIS A 67 7.01 -0.52 -11.48
C HIS A 67 6.00 0.13 -12.44
N ILE A 68 5.13 -0.65 -13.09
CA ILE A 68 4.04 -0.13 -13.90
C ILE A 68 3.11 0.75 -13.05
N GLY A 69 2.77 0.30 -11.84
CA GLY A 69 1.97 1.07 -10.88
C GLY A 69 2.60 2.42 -10.52
N LEU A 70 3.92 2.47 -10.32
CA LEU A 70 4.65 3.73 -10.11
C LEU A 70 4.64 4.62 -11.35
N ILE A 71 4.83 4.07 -12.55
CA ILE A 71 4.79 4.84 -13.79
C ILE A 71 3.41 5.51 -13.94
N VAL A 72 2.32 4.74 -13.82
CA VAL A 72 0.95 5.28 -13.85
C VAL A 72 0.76 6.31 -12.72
N GLY A 73 1.23 5.97 -11.53
CA GLY A 73 1.20 6.83 -10.36
C GLY A 73 1.80 8.22 -10.60
N SER A 74 3.01 8.25 -11.19
CA SER A 74 3.75 9.47 -11.45
C SER A 74 3.18 10.30 -12.60
N HIS A 75 2.63 9.66 -13.63
CA HIS A 75 2.14 10.39 -14.81
C HIS A 75 0.71 10.89 -14.66
N VAL A 76 -0.17 10.13 -13.99
CA VAL A 76 -1.62 10.44 -13.99
C VAL A 76 -2.29 10.42 -12.62
N LEU A 77 -1.61 9.99 -11.54
CA LEU A 77 -2.19 9.96 -10.18
C LEU A 77 -1.49 10.89 -9.18
N GLY A 78 -0.59 11.75 -9.67
CA GLY A 78 0.00 12.85 -8.90
C GLY A 78 1.18 12.47 -8.01
N ILE A 79 1.85 11.32 -8.21
CA ILE A 79 3.06 10.97 -7.44
C ILE A 79 4.27 11.78 -7.94
N ASP A 80 4.96 12.49 -7.05
CA ASP A 80 6.22 13.19 -7.32
C ASP A 80 7.39 12.68 -6.48
N ARG A 81 7.11 11.90 -5.43
CA ARG A 81 8.10 11.34 -4.51
C ARG A 81 7.78 9.88 -4.21
N ILE A 82 8.81 9.05 -4.20
CA ILE A 82 8.68 7.60 -3.95
C ILE A 82 9.44 7.23 -2.69
N VAL A 83 8.77 6.48 -1.80
CA VAL A 83 9.34 5.94 -0.56
C VAL A 83 9.45 4.42 -0.67
N MET A 84 10.66 3.90 -0.44
CA MET A 84 10.90 2.47 -0.27
C MET A 84 10.87 2.14 1.21
N LEU A 85 9.86 1.40 1.67
CA LEU A 85 9.68 1.02 3.07
C LEU A 85 9.96 -0.47 3.27
N ALA A 86 11.17 -0.76 3.75
CA ALA A 86 11.54 -2.08 4.26
C ALA A 86 11.16 -2.24 5.75
N HIS A 87 11.26 -3.46 6.27
CA HIS A 87 11.06 -3.72 7.70
C HIS A 87 11.95 -4.87 8.19
N THR A 88 12.17 -4.90 9.49
CA THR A 88 12.91 -5.98 10.16
C THR A 88 12.07 -7.25 10.26
N LYS A 89 12.72 -8.41 10.46
CA LYS A 89 12.07 -9.72 10.57
C LYS A 89 11.10 -10.00 9.41
N CYS A 90 11.51 -9.62 8.20
CA CYS A 90 10.80 -9.91 6.96
C CYS A 90 11.03 -11.37 6.57
N ALA A 91 9.96 -12.10 6.25
CA ALA A 91 10.06 -13.48 5.76
C ALA A 91 10.85 -13.58 4.45
N MET A 92 10.76 -12.55 3.59
CA MET A 92 11.55 -12.49 2.35
C MET A 92 13.04 -12.22 2.58
N ALA A 93 13.46 -12.02 3.83
CA ALA A 93 14.85 -11.85 4.23
C ALA A 93 15.38 -13.01 5.09
N SER A 94 14.55 -14.05 5.34
CA SER A 94 14.92 -15.18 6.21
C SER A 94 15.36 -16.45 5.46
N GLY A 95 15.37 -16.43 4.12
CA GLY A 95 15.77 -17.56 3.29
C GLY A 95 16.47 -17.11 2.01
N ASP A 96 16.92 -18.08 1.23
CA ASP A 96 17.47 -17.85 -0.12
C ASP A 96 16.51 -18.40 -1.18
N ASP A 97 16.68 -17.96 -2.43
CA ASP A 97 15.83 -18.42 -3.54
C ASP A 97 16.08 -19.92 -3.88
N THR A 98 17.12 -20.54 -3.34
CA THR A 98 17.45 -21.96 -3.58
C THR A 98 16.81 -22.91 -2.57
N SER A 99 16.15 -22.38 -1.54
CA SER A 99 15.60 -23.13 -0.40
C SER A 99 14.06 -23.18 -0.40
N VAL A 100 13.42 -22.72 -1.47
CA VAL A 100 11.96 -22.71 -1.68
C VAL A 100 11.52 -23.55 -2.88
#